data_AF-A0A8T1B817-F1
#
_entry.id   AF-A0A8T1B817-F1
#
_cell.length_a   1.000
_cell.length_b   1.000
_cell.length_c   1.000
_cell.angle_alpha   90.00
_cell.angle_beta   90.00
_cell.angle_gamma   90.00
#
_symmetry.space_group_name_H-M   'P 1'
#
loop_
_entity.id
_entity.type
_entity.pdbx_description
1 polymer ?
#
loop_
_entity_poly.entity_id
_entity_poly.type
_entity_poly.pdbx_seq_one_letter_code
_entity_poly.pdbx_strand_id
1 'polypeptide(L)'
;MRQIIDKMVLAELPDKEKNPQLCETVTACVIHGPCGAAFPNAVCMKDWKCTKGFPKPLSKVAKGNVAGYPVYRRRRREAGVVLINGKEYDNETINQWVVPYNPYLSQKYNCHINVEVCTAITAVKYLYKYLFKGSDKAVITVEAVRGEGNQTQIEPNEILRFLNARYISPVEACMRLLDYSVQGKTHAITQLTIHLENEQMVTFRSSDDPAVVVTRGKHTMLTRFFLVVCKRGP
;
A
#
# COMPACT_ATOMS: atom_id res chain seq x y z
N MET A 1 16.63 -14.72 -14.56
CA MET A 1 15.86 -13.96 -13.54
C MET A 1 16.76 -13.21 -12.56
N ARG A 2 17.64 -13.88 -11.80
CA ARG A 2 18.52 -13.24 -10.79
C ARG A 2 19.38 -12.07 -11.31
N GLN A 3 20.09 -12.25 -12.42
CA GLN A 3 20.96 -11.20 -12.99
C GLN A 3 20.19 -9.94 -13.40
N ILE A 4 18.90 -10.08 -13.75
CA ILE A 4 18.03 -8.96 -14.08
C ILE A 4 17.67 -8.20 -12.81
N ILE A 5 17.31 -8.92 -11.74
CA ILE A 5 17.01 -8.32 -10.43
C ILE A 5 18.21 -7.53 -9.91
N ASP A 6 19.41 -8.12 -9.93
CA ASP A 6 20.63 -7.46 -9.43
C ASP A 6 21.03 -6.23 -10.29
N LYS A 7 20.55 -6.12 -11.53
CA LYS A 7 20.73 -4.93 -12.39
C LYS A 7 19.67 -3.85 -12.14
N MET A 8 18.46 -4.24 -11.78
CA MET A 8 17.33 -3.31 -11.61
C MET A 8 17.17 -2.81 -10.18
N VAL A 9 17.55 -3.61 -9.19
CA VAL A 9 17.35 -3.32 -7.77
C VAL A 9 18.63 -3.58 -6.99
N LEU A 10 19.08 -2.57 -6.27
CA LEU A 10 20.16 -2.65 -5.31
C LEU A 10 19.58 -2.53 -3.90
N ALA A 11 20.23 -3.18 -2.94
CA ALA A 11 19.92 -3.05 -1.52
C ALA A 11 21.21 -2.87 -0.71
N GLU A 12 22.19 -2.19 -1.33
CA GLU A 12 23.53 -1.96 -0.80
C GLU A 12 23.86 -0.47 -0.93
N LEU A 13 24.73 0.03 -0.04
CA LEU A 13 25.33 1.35 -0.20
C LEU A 13 26.12 1.37 -1.51
N PRO A 14 25.92 2.39 -2.36
CA PRO A 14 26.71 2.58 -3.57
C PRO A 14 28.13 3.02 -3.20
N ASP A 15 29.03 2.81 -4.15
CA ASP A 15 30.42 3.23 -4.04
C ASP A 15 30.52 4.73 -4.30
N LYS A 16 31.00 5.48 -3.29
CA LYS A 16 31.10 6.94 -3.33
C LYS A 16 32.10 7.43 -4.39
N GLU A 17 33.14 6.67 -4.67
CA GLU A 17 34.14 7.03 -5.69
C GLU A 17 33.58 6.84 -7.10
N LYS A 18 32.78 5.79 -7.30
CA LYS A 18 32.18 5.49 -8.62
C LYS A 18 30.98 6.37 -8.93
N ASN A 19 30.13 6.66 -7.94
CA ASN A 19 28.93 7.47 -8.14
C ASN A 19 28.59 8.25 -6.86
N PRO A 20 29.21 9.44 -6.66
CA PRO A 20 29.02 10.24 -5.45
C PRO A 20 27.59 10.75 -5.31
N GLN A 21 26.92 11.11 -6.42
CA GLN A 21 25.54 11.61 -6.41
C GLN A 21 24.56 10.53 -5.92
N LEU A 22 24.67 9.30 -6.45
CA LEU A 22 23.84 8.21 -5.97
C LEU A 22 24.11 7.89 -4.50
N CYS A 23 25.38 7.95 -4.07
CA CYS A 23 25.75 7.76 -2.67
C CYS A 23 25.11 8.82 -1.77
N GLU A 24 25.14 10.08 -2.18
CA GLU A 24 24.46 11.16 -1.47
C GLU A 24 22.95 10.89 -1.37
N THR A 25 22.26 10.60 -2.48
CA THR A 25 20.84 10.28 -2.45
C THR A 25 20.51 9.09 -1.54
N VAL A 26 21.27 8.00 -1.65
CA VAL A 26 21.02 6.76 -0.88
C VAL A 26 21.25 7.00 0.61
N THR A 27 22.33 7.68 0.98
CA THR A 27 22.64 7.99 2.38
C THR A 27 21.64 8.99 2.97
N ALA A 28 21.17 9.96 2.18
CA ALA A 28 20.19 10.94 2.62
C ALA A 28 18.82 10.31 2.92
N CYS A 29 18.29 9.43 2.05
CA CYS A 29 16.89 9.04 2.14
C CYS A 29 16.58 7.53 1.98
N VAL A 30 17.53 6.66 1.62
CA VAL A 30 17.25 5.23 1.33
C VAL A 30 17.61 4.31 2.51
N ILE A 31 18.26 4.82 3.56
CA ILE A 31 18.54 4.08 4.78
C ILE A 31 17.30 4.02 5.67
N HIS A 32 16.88 2.82 6.08
CA HIS A 32 15.71 2.62 6.93
C HIS A 32 15.95 2.98 8.40
N GLY A 33 17.16 2.68 8.89
CA GLY A 33 17.47 2.65 10.31
C GLY A 33 17.81 4.00 10.94
N PRO A 34 18.13 3.98 12.24
CA PRO A 34 18.01 2.83 13.15
C PRO A 34 16.55 2.62 13.60
N CYS A 35 16.20 1.37 13.88
CA CYS A 35 14.96 0.96 14.55
C CYS A 35 15.25 -0.31 15.40
N GLY A 36 14.26 -0.82 16.13
CA GLY A 36 14.46 -1.98 17.00
C GLY A 36 14.98 -1.57 18.37
N ALA A 37 15.83 -2.40 18.98
CA ALA A 37 16.41 -2.10 20.30
C ALA A 37 17.18 -0.77 20.33
N ALA A 38 17.83 -0.40 19.21
CA ALA A 38 18.55 0.87 19.08
C ALA A 38 17.63 2.09 19.02
N PHE A 39 16.39 1.93 18.57
CA PHE A 39 15.41 3.02 18.50
C PHE A 39 13.97 2.46 18.56
N PRO A 40 13.47 2.11 19.76
CA PRO A 40 12.20 1.39 19.91
C PRO A 40 10.97 2.24 19.57
N ASN A 41 11.10 3.57 19.63
CA ASN A 41 10.03 4.53 19.34
C ASN A 41 9.93 4.91 17.86
N ALA A 42 10.66 4.24 16.97
CA ALA A 42 10.56 4.52 15.53
C ALA A 42 9.14 4.26 15.00
N VAL A 43 8.66 5.07 14.05
CA VAL A 43 7.31 4.94 13.45
C VAL A 43 7.07 3.54 12.83
N CYS A 44 8.14 2.85 12.41
CA CYS A 44 8.03 1.50 11.86
C CYS A 44 7.88 0.40 12.93
N MET A 45 8.03 0.72 14.22
CA MET A 45 7.99 -0.26 15.31
C MET A 45 6.56 -0.54 15.74
N LYS A 46 6.24 -1.82 15.89
CA LYS A 46 4.99 -2.30 16.49
C LYS A 46 5.29 -3.59 17.24
N ASP A 47 4.77 -3.73 18.46
CA ASP A 47 4.96 -4.92 19.30
C ASP A 47 6.46 -5.30 19.43
N TRP A 48 7.31 -4.30 19.66
CA TRP A 48 8.77 -4.43 19.77
C TRP A 48 9.50 -4.96 18.52
N LYS A 49 8.81 -5.02 17.37
CA LYS A 49 9.37 -5.48 16.09
C LYS A 49 9.21 -4.41 15.01
N CYS A 50 10.20 -4.31 14.13
CA CYS A 50 10.06 -3.48 12.93
C CYS A 50 9.04 -4.13 11.99
N THR A 51 7.96 -3.42 11.68
CA THR A 51 6.91 -3.85 10.74
C THR A 51 7.43 -4.07 9.32
N LYS A 52 8.58 -3.49 8.97
CA LYS A 52 9.27 -3.67 7.68
C LYS A 52 10.32 -4.79 7.73
N GLY A 53 10.54 -5.40 8.90
CA GLY A 53 11.45 -6.52 9.10
C GLY A 53 12.92 -6.15 8.92
N PHE A 54 13.33 -4.97 9.40
CA PHE A 54 14.73 -4.57 9.52
C PHE A 54 15.31 -4.92 10.89
N PRO A 55 16.63 -5.20 10.99
CA PRO A 55 17.59 -5.29 9.88
C PRO A 55 17.35 -6.52 8.98
N LYS A 56 17.61 -6.38 7.67
CA LYS A 56 17.47 -7.49 6.71
C LYS A 56 18.68 -8.42 6.76
N PRO A 57 18.56 -9.72 6.45
CA PRO A 57 19.70 -10.62 6.43
C PRO A 57 20.71 -10.21 5.34
N LEU A 58 22.00 -10.32 5.64
CA LEU A 58 23.05 -10.23 4.63
C LEU A 58 22.93 -11.42 3.66
N SER A 59 23.19 -11.16 2.38
CA SER A 59 23.23 -12.19 1.36
C SER A 59 24.20 -11.81 0.24
N LYS A 60 25.12 -12.70 -0.10
CA LYS A 60 26.04 -12.50 -1.24
C LYS A 60 25.32 -12.53 -2.59
N VAL A 61 24.08 -13.02 -2.63
CA VAL A 61 23.33 -13.32 -3.85
C VAL A 61 21.84 -13.03 -3.68
N ALA A 62 21.17 -12.53 -4.71
CA ALA A 62 19.72 -12.49 -4.69
C ALA A 62 19.14 -13.90 -4.78
N LYS A 63 18.17 -14.23 -3.92
CA LYS A 63 17.50 -15.53 -3.86
C LYS A 63 15.99 -15.36 -4.07
N GLY A 64 15.40 -16.20 -4.90
CA GLY A 64 13.95 -16.31 -4.98
C GLY A 64 13.39 -16.82 -3.66
N ASN A 65 12.19 -16.38 -3.30
CA ASN A 65 11.48 -16.86 -2.12
C ASN A 65 10.13 -17.41 -2.55
N VAL A 66 9.77 -18.58 -2.01
CA VAL A 66 8.45 -19.21 -2.22
C VAL A 66 7.32 -18.30 -1.71
N ALA A 67 7.60 -17.46 -0.70
CA ALA A 67 6.65 -16.51 -0.11
C ALA A 67 6.48 -15.19 -0.89
N GLY A 68 7.09 -15.05 -2.08
CA GLY A 68 6.68 -14.04 -3.07
C GLY A 68 7.53 -12.76 -3.20
N TYR A 69 8.47 -12.50 -2.29
CA TYR A 69 9.48 -11.44 -2.46
C TYR A 69 10.90 -12.02 -2.42
N PRO A 70 11.76 -11.69 -3.38
CA PRO A 70 13.14 -12.16 -3.36
C PRO A 70 13.90 -11.56 -2.19
N VAL A 71 14.84 -12.34 -1.65
CA VAL A 71 15.87 -11.82 -0.77
C VAL A 71 16.90 -11.14 -1.66
N TYR A 72 17.03 -9.81 -1.56
CA TYR A 72 18.02 -9.06 -2.33
C TYR A 72 19.44 -9.31 -1.86
N ARG A 73 20.40 -9.13 -2.78
CA ARG A 73 21.81 -9.13 -2.45
C ARG A 73 22.14 -7.96 -1.52
N ARG A 74 22.75 -8.29 -0.38
CA ARG A 74 23.21 -7.39 0.69
C ARG A 74 24.56 -7.92 1.18
N ARG A 75 25.65 -7.55 0.51
CA ARG A 75 27.00 -8.03 0.83
C ARG A 75 27.51 -7.38 2.11
N ARG A 76 28.25 -8.16 2.90
CA ARG A 76 29.05 -7.63 4.00
C ARG A 76 30.14 -6.72 3.43
N ARG A 77 30.40 -5.57 4.05
CA ARG A 77 31.52 -4.68 3.69
C ARG A 77 32.73 -4.95 4.59
N GLU A 78 33.80 -4.20 4.38
CA GLU A 78 34.97 -4.19 5.26
C GLU A 78 34.66 -3.62 6.64
N ALA A 79 35.47 -3.99 7.63
CA ALA A 79 35.35 -3.50 9.00
C ALA A 79 35.51 -1.98 9.07
N GLY A 80 34.76 -1.34 9.94
CA GLY A 80 34.83 0.10 10.17
C GLY A 80 33.50 0.70 10.60
N VAL A 81 33.45 2.03 10.67
CA VAL A 81 32.25 2.81 11.00
C VAL A 81 31.92 3.72 9.85
N VAL A 82 30.63 3.82 9.52
CA VAL A 82 30.13 4.78 8.53
C VAL A 82 29.15 5.73 9.20
N LEU A 83 29.36 7.03 9.00
CA LEU A 83 28.48 8.08 9.49
C LEU A 83 27.46 8.44 8.41
N ILE A 84 26.18 8.24 8.69
CA ILE A 84 25.07 8.58 7.79
C ILE A 84 24.07 9.45 8.54
N ASN A 85 23.84 10.67 8.05
CA ASN A 85 22.93 11.65 8.66
C ASN A 85 23.20 11.86 10.16
N GLY A 86 24.49 11.95 10.55
CA GLY A 86 24.91 12.14 11.94
C GLY A 86 24.76 10.90 12.83
N LYS A 87 24.43 9.73 12.27
CA LYS A 87 24.33 8.46 13.01
C LYS A 87 25.43 7.50 12.59
N GLU A 88 26.05 6.86 13.57
CA GLU A 88 27.07 5.85 13.34
C GLU A 88 26.42 4.49 13.06
N TYR A 89 26.97 3.80 12.06
CA TYR A 89 26.61 2.44 11.73
C TYR A 89 27.88 1.60 11.58
N ASP A 90 27.78 0.33 11.99
CA ASP A 90 28.78 -0.67 11.65
C ASP A 90 28.82 -0.85 10.11
N ASN A 91 29.99 -0.58 9.53
CA ASN A 91 30.19 -0.63 8.10
C ASN A 91 30.00 -2.05 7.54
N GLU A 92 30.34 -3.09 8.30
CA GLU A 92 30.20 -4.47 7.84
C GLU A 92 28.73 -4.85 7.59
N THR A 93 27.84 -4.30 8.41
CA THR A 93 26.41 -4.66 8.46
C THR A 93 25.49 -3.57 7.93
N ILE A 94 25.98 -2.39 7.53
CA ILE A 94 25.14 -1.28 7.05
C ILE A 94 24.20 -1.67 5.90
N ASN A 95 24.62 -2.59 5.03
CA ASN A 95 23.80 -3.08 3.93
C ASN A 95 22.54 -3.85 4.40
N GLN A 96 22.41 -4.19 5.69
CA GLN A 96 21.17 -4.73 6.25
C GLN A 96 20.07 -3.67 6.39
N TRP A 97 20.43 -2.38 6.39
CA TRP A 97 19.54 -1.25 6.65
C TRP A 97 19.10 -0.49 5.39
N VAL A 98 19.72 -0.78 4.24
CA VAL A 98 19.40 -0.13 2.97
C VAL A 98 18.05 -0.61 2.45
N VAL A 99 17.12 0.28 2.15
CA VAL A 99 15.84 -0.09 1.50
C VAL A 99 16.13 -0.45 0.03
N PRO A 100 15.55 -1.52 -0.54
CA PRO A 100 15.76 -1.85 -1.95
C PRO A 100 15.36 -0.69 -2.88
N TYR A 101 16.25 -0.30 -3.78
CA TYR A 101 16.06 0.86 -4.65
C TYR A 101 16.55 0.58 -6.06
N ASN A 102 16.05 1.34 -7.03
CA ASN A 102 16.62 1.36 -8.37
C ASN A 102 17.61 2.52 -8.47
N PRO A 103 18.90 2.27 -8.78
CA PRO A 103 19.93 3.30 -8.76
C PRO A 103 19.64 4.45 -9.73
N TYR A 104 19.11 4.15 -10.93
CA TYR A 104 18.78 5.18 -11.91
C TYR A 104 17.62 6.06 -11.43
N LEU A 105 16.52 5.46 -10.97
CA LEU A 105 15.34 6.22 -10.54
C LEU A 105 15.63 7.06 -9.31
N SER A 106 16.26 6.46 -8.29
CA SER A 106 16.60 7.19 -7.06
C SER A 106 17.52 8.36 -7.34
N GLN A 107 18.58 8.18 -8.14
CA GLN A 107 19.47 9.28 -8.50
C GLN A 107 18.77 10.34 -9.36
N LYS A 108 17.99 9.94 -10.38
CA LYS A 108 17.32 10.87 -11.30
C LYS A 108 16.36 11.81 -10.59
N TYR A 109 15.62 11.30 -9.60
CA TYR A 109 14.63 12.08 -8.85
C TYR A 109 15.12 12.55 -7.48
N ASN A 110 16.36 12.20 -7.11
CA ASN A 110 16.98 12.49 -5.82
C ASN A 110 16.03 12.24 -4.62
N CYS A 111 15.37 11.09 -4.59
CA CYS A 111 14.34 10.80 -3.59
C CYS A 111 14.25 9.32 -3.21
N HIS A 112 13.48 9.06 -2.14
CA HIS A 112 13.24 7.71 -1.65
C HIS A 112 12.30 6.93 -2.58
N ILE A 113 12.86 6.00 -3.35
CA ILE A 113 12.09 5.12 -4.24
C ILE A 113 12.36 3.68 -3.84
N ASN A 114 11.43 3.10 -3.08
CA ASN A 114 11.45 1.66 -2.77
C ASN A 114 11.01 0.86 -4.01
N VAL A 115 11.87 -0.04 -4.48
CA VAL A 115 11.56 -0.92 -5.62
C VAL A 115 11.54 -2.36 -5.15
N GLU A 116 10.37 -3.00 -5.25
CA GLU A 116 10.18 -4.39 -4.92
C GLU A 116 9.85 -5.21 -6.17
N VAL A 117 10.68 -6.20 -6.47
CA VAL A 117 10.39 -7.26 -7.43
C VAL A 117 9.45 -8.25 -6.77
N CYS A 118 8.30 -8.48 -7.39
CA CYS A 118 7.32 -9.47 -6.93
C CYS A 118 7.33 -10.67 -7.88
N THR A 119 7.46 -11.88 -7.33
CA THR A 119 7.49 -13.13 -8.10
C THR A 119 6.35 -14.05 -7.65
N ALA A 120 5.67 -14.72 -8.58
CA ALA A 120 4.55 -15.66 -8.33
C ALA A 120 3.20 -15.00 -7.96
N ILE A 121 2.30 -15.73 -7.28
CA ILE A 121 0.91 -15.34 -6.96
C ILE A 121 0.83 -14.00 -6.21
N THR A 122 1.87 -13.62 -5.47
CA THR A 122 1.96 -12.31 -4.82
C THR A 122 1.95 -11.16 -5.82
N ALA A 123 2.45 -11.34 -7.05
CA ALA A 123 2.39 -10.31 -8.09
C ALA A 123 0.95 -10.05 -8.52
N VAL A 124 0.15 -11.11 -8.64
CA VAL A 124 -1.28 -11.03 -8.93
C VAL A 124 -2.01 -10.35 -7.78
N LYS A 125 -1.75 -10.77 -6.53
CA LYS A 125 -2.32 -10.10 -5.34
C LYS A 125 -1.92 -8.63 -5.27
N TYR A 126 -0.68 -8.28 -5.60
CA TYR A 126 -0.20 -6.90 -5.62
C TYR A 126 -0.94 -6.08 -6.68
N LEU A 127 -0.97 -6.56 -7.92
CA LEU A 127 -1.66 -5.88 -9.01
C LEU A 127 -3.12 -5.61 -8.64
N TYR A 128 -3.84 -6.64 -8.19
CA TYR A 128 -5.24 -6.50 -7.80
C TYR A 128 -5.43 -5.62 -6.56
N LYS A 129 -4.52 -5.70 -5.58
CA LYS A 129 -4.56 -4.80 -4.42
C LYS A 129 -4.53 -3.35 -4.88
N TYR A 130 -3.65 -2.96 -5.80
CA TYR A 130 -3.57 -1.56 -6.25
C TYR A 130 -4.65 -1.18 -7.27
N LEU A 131 -5.09 -2.13 -8.10
CA LEU A 131 -6.22 -1.92 -9.00
C LEU A 131 -7.53 -1.67 -8.22
N PHE A 132 -7.73 -2.38 -7.11
CA PHE A 132 -8.96 -2.35 -6.32
C PHE A 132 -8.85 -1.66 -4.96
N LYS A 133 -7.70 -1.08 -4.60
CA LYS A 133 -7.53 -0.33 -3.34
C LYS A 133 -8.53 0.81 -3.21
N GLY A 134 -9.12 1.23 -4.33
CA GLY A 134 -9.92 2.44 -4.43
C GLY A 134 -9.03 3.66 -4.40
N SER A 135 -9.60 4.80 -4.78
CA SER A 135 -8.97 6.09 -4.60
C SER A 135 -8.93 6.48 -3.13
N ASP A 136 -7.89 7.20 -2.72
CA ASP A 136 -7.89 7.86 -1.42
C ASP A 136 -9.11 8.80 -1.31
N LYS A 137 -9.73 8.83 -0.14
CA LYS A 137 -10.92 9.63 0.14
C LYS A 137 -10.65 10.53 1.33
N ALA A 138 -11.17 11.75 1.27
CA ALA A 138 -11.16 12.69 2.37
C ALA A 138 -12.60 13.00 2.76
N VAL A 139 -12.85 13.08 4.07
CA VAL A 139 -14.11 13.61 4.60
C VAL A 139 -13.82 15.05 4.98
N ILE A 140 -14.52 15.99 4.36
CA ILE A 140 -14.36 17.43 4.60
C ILE A 140 -15.57 17.91 5.38
N THR A 141 -15.35 18.53 6.54
CA THR A 141 -16.41 19.18 7.29
C THR A 141 -16.57 20.62 6.81
N VAL A 142 -17.78 21.00 6.39
CA VAL A 142 -18.11 22.36 5.99
C VAL A 142 -18.75 23.08 7.18
N GLU A 143 -17.99 23.96 7.80
CA GLU A 143 -18.49 24.84 8.86
C GLU A 143 -18.83 26.21 8.28
N ALA A 144 -20.08 26.65 8.46
CA ALA A 144 -20.46 28.02 8.13
C ALA A 144 -19.80 28.98 9.14
N VAL A 145 -18.92 29.86 8.66
CA VAL A 145 -18.38 30.96 9.47
C VAL A 145 -19.53 31.94 9.72
N ARG A 146 -19.98 32.04 10.98
CA ARG A 146 -20.94 33.07 11.37
C ARG A 146 -20.23 34.43 11.36
N GLY A 147 -20.74 35.38 10.55
CA GLY A 147 -20.52 36.79 10.82
C GLY A 147 -21.19 37.17 12.13
N GLU A 148 -20.55 38.05 12.90
CA GLU A 148 -21.06 38.57 14.17
C GLU A 148 -22.46 39.19 13.96
N GLY A 149 -23.47 38.62 14.63
CA GLY A 149 -24.81 39.22 14.69
C GLY A 149 -25.89 38.50 13.87
N ASN A 150 -26.26 37.29 14.26
CA ASN A 150 -27.66 36.94 14.54
C ASN A 150 -27.79 35.47 14.96
N GLN A 151 -28.32 35.28 16.16
CA GLN A 151 -28.64 33.97 16.73
C GLN A 151 -29.96 33.46 16.14
N THR A 152 -29.91 32.81 14.99
CA THR A 152 -30.93 31.81 14.64
C THR A 152 -30.37 30.43 14.98
N GLN A 153 -31.07 29.70 15.85
CA GLN A 153 -30.84 28.28 16.08
C GLN A 153 -31.32 27.55 14.82
N ILE A 154 -30.37 27.24 13.94
CA ILE A 154 -30.59 26.31 12.82
C ILE A 154 -30.18 24.95 13.37
N GLU A 155 -31.12 24.00 13.42
CA GLU A 155 -30.80 22.63 13.80
C GLU A 155 -29.66 22.07 12.92
N PRO A 156 -28.61 21.48 13.53
CA PRO A 156 -27.47 20.99 12.77
C PRO A 156 -27.88 19.77 11.92
N ASN A 157 -28.07 19.99 10.62
CA ASN A 157 -28.28 18.90 9.67
C ASN A 157 -26.96 18.14 9.43
N GLU A 158 -26.83 16.96 10.05
CA GLU A 158 -25.68 16.07 9.97
C GLU A 158 -25.34 15.64 8.53
N ILE A 159 -26.33 15.59 7.63
CA ILE A 159 -26.14 15.17 6.22
C ILE A 159 -25.48 16.28 5.38
N LEU A 160 -25.70 17.55 5.72
CA LEU A 160 -25.23 18.69 4.92
C LEU A 160 -23.82 19.17 5.28
N ARG A 161 -23.22 18.69 6.39
CA ARG A 161 -21.94 19.21 6.89
C ARG A 161 -20.72 18.40 6.48
N PHE A 162 -20.89 17.22 5.88
CA PHE A 162 -19.76 16.37 5.48
C PHE A 162 -19.75 16.13 3.97
N LEU A 163 -18.67 16.54 3.32
CA LEU A 163 -18.37 16.24 1.93
C LEU A 163 -17.40 15.06 1.87
N ASN A 164 -17.85 13.95 1.29
CA ASN A 164 -16.98 12.84 0.93
C ASN A 164 -16.30 13.15 -0.41
N ALA A 165 -15.06 13.61 -0.36
CA ALA A 165 -14.24 13.89 -1.53
C ALA A 165 -13.37 12.69 -1.91
N ARG A 166 -13.20 12.48 -3.21
CA ARG A 166 -12.23 11.53 -3.78
C ARG A 166 -10.98 12.31 -4.19
N TYR A 167 -9.82 11.89 -3.72
CA TYR A 167 -8.55 12.40 -4.24
C TYR A 167 -8.34 11.91 -5.67
N ILE A 168 -8.03 12.83 -6.57
CA ILE A 168 -7.62 12.55 -7.94
C ILE A 168 -6.17 13.03 -8.04
N SER A 169 -5.24 12.09 -8.22
CA SER A 169 -3.83 12.44 -8.39
C SER A 169 -3.61 13.28 -9.65
N PRO A 170 -2.56 14.12 -9.75
CA PRO A 170 -2.26 14.89 -10.96
C PRO A 170 -2.19 14.01 -12.22
N VAL A 171 -1.66 12.80 -12.10
CA VAL A 171 -1.58 11.83 -13.20
C VAL A 171 -2.98 11.37 -13.64
N GLU A 172 -3.85 10.99 -12.69
CA GLU A 172 -5.23 10.60 -12.99
C GLU A 172 -6.03 11.78 -13.59
N ALA A 173 -5.80 13.01 -13.11
CA ALA A 173 -6.42 14.21 -13.65
C ALA A 173 -6.02 14.46 -15.11
N CYS A 174 -4.72 14.40 -15.43
CA CYS A 174 -4.23 14.51 -16.81
C CYS A 174 -4.81 13.42 -17.71
N MET A 175 -4.86 12.17 -17.25
CA MET A 175 -5.46 11.07 -18.02
C MET A 175 -6.93 11.32 -18.34
N ARG A 176 -7.70 11.86 -17.38
CA ARG A 176 -9.11 12.21 -17.57
C ARG A 176 -9.29 13.43 -18.47
N LEU A 177 -8.48 14.48 -18.31
CA LEU A 177 -8.54 15.70 -19.12
C LEU A 177 -8.20 15.42 -20.60
N LEU A 178 -7.29 14.48 -20.84
CA LEU A 178 -6.88 14.06 -22.18
C LEU A 178 -7.73 12.90 -22.73
N ASP A 179 -8.81 12.52 -22.03
CA ASP A 179 -9.75 11.45 -22.39
C ASP A 179 -9.08 10.10 -22.72
N TYR A 180 -7.99 9.77 -22.02
CA TYR A 180 -7.36 8.47 -22.16
C TYR A 180 -8.18 7.39 -21.46
N SER A 181 -8.34 6.24 -22.12
CA SER A 181 -8.95 5.07 -21.50
C SER A 181 -8.09 4.59 -20.31
N VAL A 182 -8.58 4.82 -19.09
CA VAL A 182 -7.86 4.49 -17.85
C VAL A 182 -8.03 3.01 -17.46
N GLN A 183 -9.16 2.40 -17.82
CA GLN A 183 -9.44 0.99 -17.56
C GLN A 183 -10.40 0.41 -18.60
N GLY A 184 -10.13 -0.81 -19.03
CA GLY A 184 -11.06 -1.65 -19.79
C GLY A 184 -11.40 -2.89 -18.98
N LYS A 185 -12.68 -3.26 -18.94
CA LYS A 185 -13.13 -4.53 -18.35
C LYS A 185 -13.86 -5.30 -19.44
N THR A 186 -13.37 -6.50 -19.75
CA THR A 186 -14.01 -7.40 -20.73
C THR A 186 -15.22 -8.12 -20.14
N HIS A 187 -15.31 -8.20 -18.80
CA HIS A 187 -16.36 -8.93 -18.09
C HIS A 187 -16.85 -8.13 -16.88
N ALA A 188 -18.15 -8.23 -16.59
CA ALA A 188 -18.72 -7.71 -15.36
C ALA A 188 -18.33 -8.62 -14.19
N ILE A 189 -17.65 -8.07 -13.18
CA ILE A 189 -17.36 -8.76 -11.93
C ILE A 189 -18.38 -8.28 -10.90
N THR A 190 -19.22 -9.19 -10.43
CA THR A 190 -20.18 -8.91 -9.35
C THR A 190 -19.71 -9.56 -8.07
N GLN A 191 -19.46 -8.76 -7.04
CA GLN A 191 -19.12 -9.28 -5.72
C GLN A 191 -20.37 -9.91 -5.09
N LEU A 192 -20.28 -11.19 -4.72
CA LEU A 192 -21.32 -11.85 -3.95
C LEU A 192 -21.16 -11.49 -2.47
N THR A 193 -22.25 -11.08 -1.83
CA THR A 193 -22.28 -10.87 -0.37
C THR A 193 -22.14 -12.21 0.33
N ILE A 194 -21.05 -12.39 1.07
CA ILE A 194 -20.82 -13.59 1.89
C ILE A 194 -21.45 -13.37 3.27
N HIS A 195 -22.17 -14.37 3.74
CA HIS A 195 -22.80 -14.38 5.06
C HIS A 195 -22.85 -15.83 5.58
N LEU A 196 -23.01 -15.98 6.89
CA LEU A 196 -23.30 -17.27 7.52
C LEU A 196 -24.76 -17.66 7.29
N GLU A 197 -25.11 -18.89 7.64
CA GLU A 197 -26.48 -19.39 7.56
C GLU A 197 -27.42 -18.50 8.40
N ASN A 198 -28.46 -17.95 7.78
CA ASN A 198 -29.43 -17.02 8.37
C ASN A 198 -28.89 -15.66 8.84
N GLU A 199 -27.62 -15.32 8.58
CA GLU A 199 -27.01 -14.03 8.92
C GLU A 199 -26.91 -13.06 7.72
N GLN A 200 -27.77 -13.21 6.72
CA GLN A 200 -27.82 -12.29 5.59
C GLN A 200 -28.30 -10.90 6.01
N MET A 201 -27.60 -9.85 5.57
CA MET A 201 -28.06 -8.48 5.74
C MET A 201 -29.27 -8.20 4.84
N VAL A 202 -30.31 -7.61 5.44
CA VAL A 202 -31.51 -7.15 4.73
C VAL A 202 -31.65 -5.64 4.94
N THR A 203 -31.83 -4.91 3.84
CA THR A 203 -32.14 -3.48 3.90
C THR A 203 -33.65 -3.27 3.96
N PHE A 204 -34.08 -2.33 4.79
CA PHE A 204 -35.48 -1.92 4.92
C PHE A 204 -35.57 -0.41 5.05
N ARG A 205 -36.73 0.13 4.68
CA ARG A 205 -37.14 1.51 4.93
C ARG A 205 -38.09 1.51 6.11
N SER A 206 -38.21 2.64 6.81
CA SER A 206 -39.14 2.80 7.93
C SER A 206 -40.60 2.58 7.55
N SER A 207 -40.94 2.74 6.27
CA SER A 207 -42.27 2.51 5.71
C SER A 207 -42.53 1.05 5.27
N ASP A 208 -41.53 0.17 5.34
CA ASP A 208 -41.67 -1.20 4.87
C ASP A 208 -42.42 -2.07 5.89
N ASP A 209 -43.27 -2.97 5.41
CA ASP A 209 -43.92 -4.00 6.24
C ASP A 209 -42.88 -5.00 6.78
N PRO A 210 -42.75 -5.15 8.12
CA PRO A 210 -41.83 -6.11 8.73
C PRO A 210 -41.99 -7.55 8.24
N ALA A 211 -43.22 -7.99 7.97
CA ALA A 211 -43.48 -9.35 7.50
C ALA A 211 -42.85 -9.59 6.12
N VAL A 212 -42.87 -8.58 5.26
CA VAL A 212 -42.24 -8.63 3.92
C VAL A 212 -40.73 -8.53 4.05
N VAL A 213 -40.21 -7.67 4.92
CA VAL A 213 -38.76 -7.45 5.12
C VAL A 213 -38.06 -8.75 5.50
N VAL A 214 -38.60 -9.53 6.45
CA VAL A 214 -38.01 -10.82 6.88
C VAL A 214 -37.87 -11.80 5.71
N THR A 215 -38.78 -11.75 4.73
CA THR A 215 -38.71 -12.65 3.57
C THR A 215 -37.65 -12.27 2.53
N ARG A 216 -37.15 -11.01 2.54
CA ARG A 216 -36.12 -10.54 1.59
C ARG A 216 -34.80 -11.30 1.74
N GLY A 217 -34.52 -11.81 2.95
CA GLY A 217 -33.33 -12.60 3.24
C GLY A 217 -33.42 -14.07 2.82
N LYS A 218 -34.58 -14.57 2.37
CA LYS A 218 -34.78 -16.00 2.03
C LYS A 218 -33.83 -16.48 0.93
N HIS A 219 -33.48 -15.58 0.00
CA HIS A 219 -32.55 -15.88 -1.07
C HIS A 219 -31.59 -14.73 -1.26
N THR A 220 -30.30 -15.04 -1.22
CA THR A 220 -29.23 -14.11 -1.54
C THR A 220 -28.64 -14.48 -2.88
N MET A 221 -27.88 -13.55 -3.49
CA MET A 221 -27.15 -13.88 -4.71
C MET A 221 -26.18 -15.04 -4.49
N LEU A 222 -25.62 -15.18 -3.29
CA LEU A 222 -24.76 -16.31 -2.93
C LEU A 222 -25.53 -17.64 -2.94
N THR A 223 -26.67 -17.73 -2.26
CA THR A 223 -27.43 -18.99 -2.20
C THR A 223 -28.02 -19.35 -3.57
N ARG A 224 -28.44 -18.35 -4.35
CA ARG A 224 -28.89 -18.56 -5.74
C ARG A 224 -27.75 -18.96 -6.68
N PHE A 225 -26.56 -18.41 -6.51
CA PHE A 225 -25.38 -18.80 -7.28
C PHE A 225 -25.08 -20.29 -7.10
N PHE A 226 -25.01 -20.79 -5.86
CA PHE A 226 -24.81 -22.22 -5.62
C PHE A 226 -25.95 -23.07 -6.16
N LEU A 227 -27.21 -22.62 -6.06
CA LEU A 227 -28.33 -23.35 -6.67
C LEU A 227 -28.22 -23.43 -8.20
N VAL A 228 -27.71 -22.41 -8.88
CA VAL A 228 -27.57 -22.42 -10.34
C VAL A 228 -26.35 -23.25 -10.76
N VAL A 229 -25.23 -23.11 -10.05
CA VAL A 229 -23.97 -23.80 -10.37
C VAL A 229 -24.02 -25.27 -9.98
N CYS A 230 -24.60 -25.63 -8.83
CA CYS A 230 -24.67 -27.03 -8.38
C CYS A 230 -25.83 -27.81 -9.03
N LYS A 231 -26.83 -27.15 -9.64
CA LYS A 231 -27.86 -27.84 -10.44
C LYS A 231 -27.40 -28.19 -11.86
N ARG A 232 -26.36 -27.53 -12.35
CA ARG A 232 -25.66 -27.89 -13.58
C ARG A 232 -24.44 -28.72 -13.19
N GLY A 233 -24.66 -30.01 -12.91
CA GLY A 233 -23.55 -30.96 -12.76
C GLY A 233 -22.67 -31.01 -14.02
N PRO A 234 -21.47 -31.61 -13.97
CA PRO A 234 -20.60 -31.77 -15.14
C PRO A 234 -21.30 -32.45 -16.31
#